data_AF-A0A7J2JGP2-F1
#
_entry.id   AF-A0A7J2JGP2-F1
#
_cell.length_a   1.000
_cell.length_b   1.000
_cell.length_c   1.000
_cell.angle_alpha   90.00
_cell.angle_beta   90.00
_cell.angle_gamma   90.00
#
_symmetry.space_group_name_H-M   'P 1'
#
loop_
_entity.id
_entity.type
_entity.pdbx_description
1 polymer ?
#
loop_
_entity_poly.entity_id
_entity_poly.type
_entity_poly.pdbx_seq_one_letter_code
_entity_poly.pdbx_strand_id
1 'polypeptide(L)'
;MPHLSTGTVVAAGYANKVRRVLFAITKGLDPKEVARAAAELNQRVWQIIQEKQIDKDEVIRVSCDFDVQDGKIVWNYDTLKVQRYLPEYEVQEFEQMKAELERLREQLKAGTVVPREAVELVRTASERTASLRVAVEELEKALKRLGELLQGSVG
;
A
#
# COMPACT_ATOMS: atom_id res chain seq x y z
N MET A 1 28.80 4.69 -19.55
CA MET A 1 28.04 5.87 -19.13
C MET A 1 28.65 6.42 -17.86
N PRO A 2 28.97 7.72 -17.81
CA PRO A 2 29.26 8.44 -16.57
C PRO A 2 28.13 8.29 -15.53
N HIS A 3 28.51 8.25 -14.24
CA HIS A 3 27.58 8.12 -13.12
C HIS A 3 27.80 9.24 -12.10
N LEU A 4 26.74 9.96 -11.73
CA LEU A 4 26.76 10.87 -10.60
C LEU A 4 26.24 10.15 -9.36
N SER A 5 26.98 10.26 -8.24
CA SER A 5 26.52 9.84 -6.92
C SER A 5 26.98 10.83 -5.86
N THR A 6 26.07 11.30 -5.01
CA THR A 6 26.41 12.24 -3.94
C THR A 6 27.11 11.58 -2.76
N GLY A 7 27.10 10.24 -2.68
CA GLY A 7 27.23 9.56 -1.38
C GLY A 7 26.10 9.97 -0.44
N THR A 8 26.28 9.78 0.86
CA THR A 8 25.33 10.28 1.86
C THR A 8 25.50 11.78 2.07
N VAL A 9 24.38 12.49 2.16
CA VAL A 9 24.34 13.93 2.40
C VAL A 9 23.05 14.28 3.14
N VAL A 10 23.12 15.25 4.06
CA VAL A 10 21.92 15.82 4.68
C VAL A 10 21.08 16.50 3.59
N ALA A 11 19.77 16.31 3.59
CA ALA A 11 18.87 16.79 2.54
C ALA A 11 19.05 18.30 2.29
N ALA A 12 19.16 19.14 3.33
CA ALA A 12 19.42 20.57 3.16
C ALA A 12 20.66 20.90 2.30
N GLY A 13 21.66 20.01 2.26
CA GLY A 13 22.91 20.18 1.52
C GLY A 13 22.97 19.48 0.16
N TYR A 14 21.92 18.76 -0.27
CA TYR A 14 22.00 17.89 -1.44
C TYR A 14 22.37 18.67 -2.72
N ALA A 15 21.78 19.85 -2.92
CA ALA A 15 21.93 20.62 -4.16
C ALA A 15 23.39 21.05 -4.40
N ASN A 16 24.05 21.50 -3.32
CA ASN A 16 25.46 21.85 -3.35
C ASN A 16 26.34 20.62 -3.57
N LYS A 17 25.96 19.47 -3.00
CA LYS A 17 26.71 18.22 -3.16
C LYS A 17 26.61 17.70 -4.60
N VAL A 18 25.42 17.69 -5.21
CA VAL A 18 25.21 17.35 -6.62
C VAL A 18 26.10 18.21 -7.51
N ARG A 19 26.04 19.53 -7.36
CA ARG A 19 26.84 20.46 -8.16
C ARG A 19 28.34 20.17 -8.01
N ARG A 20 28.84 20.08 -6.78
CA ARG A 20 30.28 19.83 -6.50
C ARG A 20 30.76 18.52 -7.11
N VAL A 21 29.97 17.46 -7.00
CA VAL A 21 30.31 16.16 -7.58
C VAL A 21 30.31 16.24 -9.10
N LEU A 22 29.30 16.87 -9.70
CA LEU A 22 29.21 16.99 -11.16
C LEU A 22 30.43 17.74 -11.73
N PHE A 23 30.79 18.88 -11.15
CA PHE A 23 32.01 19.62 -11.52
C PHE A 23 33.29 18.78 -11.40
N ALA A 24 33.36 17.89 -10.41
CA ALA A 24 34.54 17.05 -10.21
C ALA A 24 34.66 15.93 -11.26
N ILE A 25 33.55 15.37 -11.72
CA ILE A 25 33.52 14.24 -12.67
C ILE A 25 33.45 14.70 -14.14
N THR A 26 33.01 15.93 -14.41
CA THR A 26 32.93 16.49 -15.77
C THR A 26 34.01 17.55 -16.04
N LYS A 27 35.24 17.32 -15.56
CA LYS A 27 36.36 18.23 -15.80
C LYS A 27 36.57 18.44 -17.31
N GLY A 28 36.65 19.70 -17.73
CA GLY A 28 36.86 20.08 -19.13
C GLY A 28 35.58 20.48 -19.89
N LEU A 29 34.38 20.26 -19.31
CA LEU A 29 33.16 20.87 -19.83
C LEU A 29 33.04 22.35 -19.43
N ASP A 30 32.26 23.12 -20.21
CA ASP A 30 31.95 24.51 -19.88
C ASP A 30 31.31 24.59 -18.49
N PRO A 31 31.91 25.35 -17.54
CA PRO A 31 31.33 25.55 -16.21
C PRO A 31 29.88 26.01 -16.21
N LYS A 32 29.45 26.77 -17.23
CA LYS A 32 28.05 27.20 -17.37
C LYS A 32 27.12 26.04 -17.66
N GLU A 33 27.54 25.11 -18.54
CA GLU A 33 26.77 23.91 -18.85
C GLU A 33 26.68 22.98 -17.65
N VAL A 34 27.78 22.79 -16.91
CA VAL A 34 27.78 22.00 -15.68
C VAL A 34 26.83 22.60 -14.63
N ALA A 35 26.83 23.94 -14.48
CA ALA A 35 25.92 24.61 -13.56
C ALA A 35 24.45 24.47 -13.99
N ARG A 36 24.15 24.56 -15.30
CA ARG A 36 22.82 24.35 -15.87
C ARG A 36 22.32 22.93 -15.59
N ALA A 37 23.12 21.92 -15.94
CA ALA A 37 22.77 20.51 -15.75
C ALA A 37 22.56 20.14 -14.27
N ALA A 38 23.38 20.71 -13.37
CA ALA A 38 23.20 20.54 -11.94
C ALA A 38 21.88 21.18 -11.45
N ALA A 39 21.54 22.37 -11.94
CA ALA A 39 20.28 23.04 -11.59
C ALA A 39 19.05 22.23 -12.05
N GLU A 40 19.10 21.67 -13.26
CA GLU A 40 18.04 20.81 -13.82
C GLU A 40 17.85 19.54 -12.97
N LEU A 41 18.94 18.83 -12.65
CA LEU A 41 18.85 17.66 -11.78
C LEU A 41 18.34 18.02 -10.38
N ASN A 42 18.79 19.15 -9.81
CA ASN A 42 18.36 19.61 -8.49
C ASN A 42 16.85 19.89 -8.45
N GLN A 43 16.28 20.49 -9.51
CA GLN A 43 14.83 20.69 -9.59
C GLN A 43 14.06 19.37 -9.56
N ARG A 44 14.53 18.35 -10.29
CA ARG A 44 13.90 17.03 -10.30
C ARG A 44 14.00 16.34 -8.95
N VAL A 45 15.17 16.42 -8.30
CA VAL A 45 15.39 15.86 -6.96
C VAL A 45 14.52 16.57 -5.91
N TRP A 46 14.36 17.89 -6.02
CA TRP A 46 13.49 18.66 -5.14
C TRP A 46 12.03 18.17 -5.19
N GLN A 47 11.50 17.90 -6.39
CA GLN A 47 10.15 17.35 -6.54
C GLN A 47 10.02 16.01 -5.80
N ILE A 48 10.99 15.11 -5.96
CA ILE A 48 11.00 13.80 -5.27
C ILE A 48 11.08 13.96 -3.75
N ILE A 49 11.88 14.92 -3.26
CA ILE A 49 12.00 15.24 -1.83
C ILE A 49 10.65 15.71 -1.27
N GLN A 50 9.95 16.58 -2.01
CA GLN A 50 8.62 17.07 -1.63
C GLN A 50 7.56 15.96 -1.65
N GLU A 51 7.53 15.16 -2.72
CA GLU A 51 6.61 14.02 -2.87
C GLU A 51 6.78 12.99 -1.75
N LYS A 52 8.03 12.74 -1.34
CA LYS A 52 8.35 11.78 -0.27
C LYS A 52 8.37 12.40 1.14
N GLN A 53 8.07 13.69 1.27
CA GLN A 53 8.08 14.43 2.53
C GLN A 53 9.38 14.18 3.32
N ILE A 54 10.52 14.33 2.64
CA ILE A 54 11.83 14.17 3.27
C ILE A 54 12.19 15.48 3.96
N ASP A 55 12.47 15.40 5.27
CA ASP A 55 12.83 16.55 6.07
C ASP A 55 14.28 17.00 5.82
N LYS A 56 14.55 18.27 6.14
CA LYS A 56 15.80 18.96 5.79
C LYS A 56 17.05 18.36 6.47
N ASP A 57 16.88 17.75 7.62
CA ASP A 57 17.91 17.17 8.48
C ASP A 57 18.12 15.67 8.22
N GLU A 58 17.27 15.06 7.40
CA GLU A 58 17.41 13.66 7.04
C GLU A 58 18.57 13.41 6.09
N VAL A 59 19.10 12.18 6.13
CA VAL A 59 20.21 11.76 5.29
C VAL A 59 19.68 11.11 4.03
N ILE A 60 20.15 11.57 2.88
CA ILE A 60 19.81 11.03 1.57
C ILE A 60 21.04 10.69 0.73
N ARG A 61 20.83 9.91 -0.33
CA ARG A 61 21.76 9.74 -1.44
C ARG A 61 21.03 9.97 -2.75
N VAL A 62 21.61 10.81 -3.60
CA VAL A 62 21.16 11.06 -4.96
C VAL A 62 22.14 10.41 -5.92
N SER A 63 21.63 9.63 -6.87
CA SER A 63 22.42 9.06 -7.95
C SER A 63 21.68 9.10 -9.28
N CYS A 64 22.39 9.36 -10.37
CA CYS A 64 21.81 9.41 -11.72
C CYS A 64 22.91 9.17 -12.77
N ASP A 65 22.61 8.39 -13.79
CA ASP A 65 23.46 8.24 -14.97
C ASP A 65 23.23 9.39 -15.94
N PHE A 66 24.27 9.72 -16.70
CA PHE A 66 24.20 10.74 -17.74
C PHE A 66 25.16 10.44 -18.87
N ASP A 67 24.93 11.09 -20.00
CA ASP A 67 25.86 11.13 -21.12
C ASP A 67 26.24 12.57 -21.45
N VAL A 68 27.32 12.72 -22.21
CA VAL A 68 27.78 14.00 -22.73
C VAL A 68 27.64 13.98 -24.25
N GLN A 69 26.75 14.82 -24.78
CA GLN A 69 26.46 14.93 -26.21
C GLN A 69 26.70 16.38 -26.63
N ASP A 70 27.58 16.60 -27.61
CA ASP A 70 27.95 17.94 -28.11
C ASP A 70 28.35 18.92 -26.99
N GLY A 71 29.06 18.41 -25.98
CA GLY A 71 29.49 19.20 -24.82
C GLY A 71 28.37 19.50 -23.80
N LYS A 72 27.15 18.98 -24.00
CA LYS A 72 26.02 19.12 -23.08
C LYS A 72 25.79 17.86 -22.27
N ILE A 73 25.37 18.02 -21.01
CA ILE A 73 25.04 16.91 -20.14
C ILE A 73 23.57 16.54 -20.35
N VAL A 74 23.32 15.28 -20.69
CA VAL A 74 22.00 14.70 -20.90
C VAL A 74 21.76 13.64 -19.82
N TRP A 75 20.79 13.89 -18.94
CA TRP A 75 20.44 12.98 -17.84
C TRP A 75 19.61 11.79 -18.32
N ASN A 76 19.92 10.60 -17.80
CA ASN A 76 19.04 9.44 -17.91
C ASN A 76 18.17 9.35 -16.65
N TYR A 77 17.01 10.02 -16.67
CA TYR A 77 16.12 10.09 -15.51
C TYR A 77 15.53 8.74 -15.06
N ASP A 78 15.52 7.72 -15.91
CA ASP A 78 15.07 6.37 -15.52
C ASP A 78 16.00 5.74 -14.48
N THR A 79 17.25 6.22 -14.42
CA THR A 79 18.26 5.78 -13.45
C THR A 79 18.31 6.65 -12.20
N LEU A 80 17.52 7.73 -12.13
CA LEU A 80 17.51 8.65 -11.01
C LEU A 80 17.00 7.95 -9.74
N LYS A 81 17.85 7.92 -8.71
CA LYS A 81 17.51 7.38 -7.39
C LYS A 81 17.74 8.43 -6.32
N VAL A 82 16.72 8.62 -5.48
CA VAL A 82 16.79 9.38 -4.23
C VAL A 82 16.48 8.41 -3.09
N GLN A 83 17.55 7.96 -2.42
CA GLN A 83 17.48 7.03 -1.29
C GLN A 83 17.46 7.84 0.01
N ARG A 84 16.48 7.57 0.88
CA ARG A 84 16.39 8.09 2.25
C ARG A 84 16.99 7.07 3.22
N TYR A 85 17.79 7.53 4.17
CA TYR A 85 18.34 6.69 5.23
C TYR A 85 17.67 7.06 6.55
N LEU A 86 17.12 6.06 7.22
CA LEU A 86 16.53 6.21 8.55
C LEU A 86 17.58 5.81 9.60
N PRO A 87 17.59 6.48 10.76
CA PRO A 87 18.31 6.01 11.93
C PRO A 87 17.86 4.60 12.35
N GLU A 88 18.77 3.83 12.94
CA GLU A 88 18.49 2.45 13.33
C GLU A 88 17.35 2.33 14.36
N TYR A 89 17.24 3.29 15.29
CA TYR A 89 16.16 3.27 16.29
C TYR A 89 14.77 3.38 15.66
N GLU A 90 14.60 4.19 14.60
CA GLU A 90 13.32 4.32 13.88
C GLU A 90 12.95 3.03 13.16
N VAL A 91 13.96 2.33 12.62
CA VAL A 91 13.76 1.01 11.99
C VAL A 91 13.27 -0.01 13.03
N GLN A 92 13.89 -0.02 14.22
CA GLN A 92 13.49 -0.93 15.30
C GLN A 92 12.07 -0.64 15.81
N GLU A 93 11.70 0.63 15.99
CA GLU A 93 10.34 1.03 16.36
C GLU A 93 9.31 0.59 15.31
N PHE A 94 9.64 0.74 14.02
CA PHE A 94 8.77 0.30 12.94
C PHE A 94 8.60 -1.22 12.93
N GLU A 95 9.67 -1.99 13.17
CA GLU A 95 9.61 -3.45 13.28
C GLU A 95 8.74 -3.91 14.46
N GLN A 96 8.89 -3.28 15.63
CA GLN A 96 8.06 -3.54 16.80
C GLN A 96 6.59 -3.25 16.53
N MET A 97 6.30 -2.10 15.93
CA MET A 97 4.94 -1.70 15.57
C MET A 97 4.32 -2.64 14.53
N LYS A 98 5.10 -3.11 13.56
CA LYS A 98 4.67 -4.11 12.57
C LYS A 98 4.35 -5.46 13.22
N ALA A 99 5.18 -5.90 14.16
CA ALA A 99 4.95 -7.15 14.90
C ALA A 99 3.67 -7.08 15.74
N GLU A 100 3.42 -5.96 16.42
CA GLU A 100 2.19 -5.75 17.18
C GLU A 100 0.97 -5.69 16.25
N LEU A 101 1.07 -5.05 15.09
CA LEU A 101 -0.01 -5.02 14.10
C LEU A 101 -0.37 -6.41 13.58
N GLU A 102 0.63 -7.27 13.33
CA GLU A 102 0.38 -8.66 12.93
C GLU A 102 -0.26 -9.48 14.05
N ARG A 103 0.18 -9.27 15.30
CA ARG A 103 -0.46 -9.89 16.47
C ARG A 103 -1.93 -9.48 16.61
N LEU A 104 -2.23 -8.20 16.47
CA LEU A 104 -3.60 -7.69 16.47
C LEU A 104 -4.43 -8.26 15.31
N ARG A 105 -3.84 -8.38 14.12
CA ARG A 105 -4.48 -9.03 12.96
C ARG A 105 -4.81 -10.49 13.23
N GLU A 106 -3.93 -11.24 13.88
CA GLU A 106 -4.19 -12.63 14.27
C GLU A 106 -5.32 -12.73 15.30
N GLN A 107 -5.33 -11.84 16.31
CA GLN A 107 -6.43 -11.78 17.27
C GLN A 107 -7.78 -11.46 16.61
N LEU A 108 -7.81 -10.54 15.63
CA LEU A 108 -9.01 -10.23 14.86
C LEU A 108 -9.47 -11.40 13.98
N LYS A 109 -8.55 -12.15 13.36
CA LYS A 109 -8.86 -13.38 12.64
C LYS A 109 -9.41 -14.46 13.56
N ALA A 110 -8.85 -14.60 14.76
CA ALA A 110 -9.35 -15.53 15.77
C ALA A 110 -10.73 -15.11 16.34
N GLY A 111 -11.04 -13.81 16.33
CA GLY A 111 -12.31 -13.23 16.77
C GLY A 111 -13.46 -13.23 15.75
N THR A 112 -13.27 -13.79 14.55
CA THR A 112 -14.37 -13.97 13.57
C THR A 112 -14.48 -15.44 13.14
N VAL A 113 -14.74 -16.30 14.12
CA VAL A 113 -15.33 -17.62 13.88
C VAL A 113 -16.78 -17.49 14.32
N VAL A 114 -17.73 -17.52 13.37
CA VAL A 114 -19.14 -17.72 13.74
C VAL A 114 -19.16 -18.96 14.63
N PRO A 115 -19.56 -18.87 15.92
CA PRO A 115 -19.49 -20.02 16.80
C PRO A 115 -20.19 -21.20 16.13
N ARG A 116 -19.53 -22.37 16.06
CA ARG A 116 -20.14 -23.57 15.45
C ARG A 116 -21.54 -23.83 16.03
N GLU A 117 -21.71 -23.53 17.31
CA GLU A 117 -22.99 -23.57 18.01
C GLU A 117 -24.06 -22.67 17.36
N ALA A 118 -23.71 -21.44 16.97
CA ALA A 118 -24.62 -20.55 16.26
C ALA A 118 -24.99 -21.10 14.86
N VAL A 119 -24.05 -21.73 14.15
CA VAL A 119 -24.31 -22.35 12.85
C VAL A 119 -25.23 -23.57 12.98
N GLU A 120 -24.97 -24.44 13.96
CA GLU A 120 -25.79 -25.63 14.24
C GLU A 120 -27.19 -25.27 14.76
N LEU A 121 -27.31 -24.23 15.59
CA LEU A 121 -28.59 -23.67 16.02
C LEU A 121 -29.42 -23.17 14.85
N VAL A 122 -28.81 -22.43 13.92
CA VAL A 122 -29.49 -21.93 12.71
C VAL A 122 -29.91 -23.08 11.79
N ARG A 123 -29.07 -24.11 11.61
CA ARG A 123 -29.43 -25.29 10.81
C ARG A 123 -30.62 -26.03 11.41
N THR A 124 -30.57 -26.31 12.71
CA THR A 124 -31.64 -27.02 13.44
C THR A 124 -32.94 -26.23 13.41
N ALA A 125 -32.87 -24.91 13.58
CA ALA A 125 -34.04 -24.04 13.47
C ALA A 125 -34.66 -24.11 12.07
N SER A 126 -33.83 -24.05 11.01
CA SER A 126 -34.29 -24.15 9.62
C SER A 126 -34.98 -25.48 9.31
N GLU A 127 -34.41 -26.61 9.75
CA GLU A 127 -34.99 -27.96 9.57
C GLU A 127 -36.34 -28.10 10.31
N ARG A 128 -36.45 -27.55 11.52
CA ARG A 128 -37.70 -27.53 12.29
C ARG A 128 -38.76 -26.66 11.62
N THR A 129 -38.41 -25.49 11.10
CA THR A 129 -39.34 -24.63 10.37
C THR A 129 -39.83 -25.29 9.09
N ALA A 130 -38.96 -26.00 8.37
CA ALA A 130 -39.36 -26.76 7.18
C ALA A 130 -40.34 -27.89 7.53
N SER A 131 -40.08 -28.63 8.61
CA SER A 131 -40.95 -29.72 9.08
C SER A 131 -42.31 -29.20 9.54
N LEU A 132 -42.35 -28.08 10.28
CA LEU A 132 -43.58 -27.42 10.70
C LEU A 132 -44.40 -26.95 9.49
N ARG A 133 -43.75 -26.41 8.46
CA ARG A 133 -44.43 -25.97 7.24
C ARG A 133 -45.16 -27.12 6.54
N VAL A 134 -44.51 -28.28 6.42
CA VAL A 134 -45.14 -29.48 5.82
C VAL A 134 -46.35 -29.92 6.64
N ALA A 135 -46.22 -29.97 7.97
CA ALA A 135 -47.32 -30.35 8.86
C ALA A 135 -48.51 -29.37 8.74
N VAL A 136 -48.25 -28.06 8.63
CA VAL A 136 -49.30 -27.05 8.40
C VAL A 136 -50.00 -27.30 7.05
N GLU A 137 -49.25 -27.55 5.97
CA GLU A 137 -49.85 -27.84 4.66
C GLU A 137 -50.72 -29.11 4.67
N GLU A 138 -50.32 -30.13 5.44
CA GLU A 138 -51.12 -31.35 5.61
C GLU A 138 -52.40 -31.09 6.42
N LEU A 139 -52.31 -30.31 7.48
CA LEU A 139 -53.47 -29.90 8.28
C LEU A 139 -54.45 -29.04 7.47
N GLU A 140 -53.95 -28.12 6.63
CA GLU A 140 -54.78 -27.33 5.71
C GLU A 140 -55.51 -28.23 4.70
N LYS A 141 -54.82 -29.22 4.13
CA LYS A 141 -55.45 -30.21 3.23
C LYS A 141 -56.51 -31.05 3.96
N ALA A 142 -56.24 -31.48 5.20
CA ALA A 142 -57.18 -32.23 6.01
C ALA A 142 -58.42 -31.41 6.37
N LEU A 143 -58.23 -30.15 6.77
CA LEU A 143 -59.32 -29.20 7.03
C LEU A 143 -60.17 -28.95 5.78
N LYS A 144 -59.55 -28.81 4.60
CA LYS A 144 -60.27 -28.66 3.33
C LYS A 144 -61.14 -29.87 3.02
N ARG A 145 -60.61 -31.09 3.19
CA ARG A 145 -61.37 -32.35 3.01
C ARG A 145 -62.53 -32.47 4.00
N LEU A 146 -62.32 -32.09 5.27
CA LEU A 146 -63.40 -32.06 6.27
C LEU A 146 -64.48 -31.04 5.89
N GLY A 147 -64.09 -29.86 5.40
CA GLY A 147 -65.01 -28.86 4.87
C GLY A 147 -65.84 -29.37 3.69
N GLU A 148 -65.22 -30.07 2.74
CA GLU A 148 -65.90 -30.70 1.60
C GLU A 148 -66.89 -31.80 2.06
N LEU A 149 -66.52 -32.62 3.06
CA LEU A 149 -67.41 -33.63 3.64
C LEU A 149 -68.60 -33.02 4.39
N LEU A 150 -68.40 -31.90 5.09
CA LEU A 150 -69.46 -31.18 5.79
C LEU A 150 -70.39 -30.43 4.82
N GLN A 151 -69.87 -29.89 3.70
CA GLN A 151 -70.69 -29.26 2.66
C GLN A 151 -71.46 -30.29 1.80
N GLY A 152 -70.91 -31.49 1.60
CA GLY A 152 -71.61 -32.60 0.95
C GLY A 152 -72.70 -33.26 1.82
N SER A 153 -72.79 -32.88 3.11
CA SER A 153 -73.79 -33.40 4.06
C SER A 153 -75.01 -32.48 4.25
N VAL A 154 -75.12 -31.36 3.50
CA VAL A 154 -76.27 -30.44 3.53
C VAL A 154 -77.02 -30.43 2.17
N GLY A 155 -76.89 -31.51 1.40
CA GLY A 155 -77.73 -31.79 0.23
C GLY A 155 -78.96 -32.60 0.59
#